data_AF-A0A3M2GIR7-F1
#
_entry.id   AF-A0A3M2GIR7-F1
#
_cell.length_a   1.000
_cell.length_b   1.000
_cell.length_c   1.000
_cell.angle_alpha   90.00
_cell.angle_beta   90.00
_cell.angle_gamma   90.00
#
_symmetry.space_group_name_H-M   'P 1'
#
loop_
_entity.id
_entity.type
_entity.pdbx_description
1 polymer ?
#
loop_
_entity_poly.entity_id
_entity_poly.type
_entity_poly.pdbx_seq_one_letter_code
_entity_poly.pdbx_strand_id
1 'polypeptide(L)'
;MIVIDLKKLQETDPLKRVVEKQSGQEEFSPMNPPEAYAPPAMEPIPYEELPPFLQQLVDEHNRCREEVEAFEQVLNRLKEVGLRPDREVDQGVQRFFRFLDENIVPHNIKEEKRLFPPLQERLLKAGEHSKGPAATTAVDMLEDDHIKLMQLAAVTFNFLALAARLPDPTSQALTLDAAIEQGRAMVELLRLHMFREENVVFPLAVKYVQAELLAKA
;
A
#
# COMPACT_ATOMS: atom_id res chain seq x y z
N MET A 1 24.91 4.25 48.89
CA MET A 1 24.53 4.27 47.47
C MET A 1 25.75 3.89 46.66
N ILE A 2 25.74 2.74 45.98
CA ILE A 2 26.80 2.35 45.05
C ILE A 2 26.46 3.01 43.71
N VAL A 3 27.31 3.93 43.26
CA VAL A 3 27.18 4.55 41.95
C VAL A 3 27.70 3.55 40.93
N ILE A 4 26.80 3.02 40.09
CA ILE A 4 27.15 2.11 39.01
C ILE A 4 27.71 2.97 37.86
N ASP A 5 28.98 2.73 37.51
CA ASP A 5 29.64 3.38 36.39
C ASP A 5 29.18 2.73 35.07
N LEU A 6 28.25 3.42 34.39
CA LEU A 6 27.60 2.94 33.16
C LEU A 6 28.57 2.71 32.01
N LYS A 7 29.76 3.35 32.01
CA LYS A 7 30.76 3.15 30.95
C LYS A 7 31.46 1.79 31.06
N LYS A 8 31.62 1.25 32.27
CA LYS A 8 32.25 -0.07 32.49
C LYS A 8 31.36 -1.25 32.13
N LEU A 9 30.03 -1.06 32.16
CA LEU A 9 29.06 -2.10 31.78
C LEU A 9 29.02 -2.37 30.27
N GLN A 10 29.49 -1.44 29.42
CA GLN A 10 29.60 -1.68 27.97
C GLN A 10 30.77 -2.62 27.62
N GLU A 11 31.85 -2.61 28.40
CA GLU A 11 33.03 -3.44 28.14
C GLU A 11 32.92 -4.85 28.75
N THR A 12 32.11 -5.00 29.79
CA THR A 12 31.90 -6.27 30.50
C THR A 12 30.41 -6.46 30.77
N ASP A 13 29.63 -6.77 29.75
CA ASP A 13 28.23 -7.19 29.93
C ASP A 13 28.21 -8.57 30.62
N PRO A 14 27.80 -8.67 31.90
CA PRO A 14 27.76 -9.94 32.62
C PRO A 14 26.67 -10.88 32.09
N LEU A 15 25.74 -10.37 31.27
CA LEU A 15 24.64 -11.14 30.69
C LEU A 15 24.90 -11.59 29.25
N LYS A 16 26.05 -11.21 28.67
CA LYS A 16 26.49 -11.53 27.30
C LYS A 16 25.29 -11.61 26.33
N ARG A 17 24.50 -10.53 26.26
CA ARG A 17 23.22 -10.50 25.53
C ARG A 17 23.39 -10.50 24.02
N VAL A 18 24.62 -10.29 23.55
CA VAL A 18 24.99 -10.36 22.15
C VAL A 18 25.63 -11.72 21.90
N VAL A 19 24.96 -12.57 21.14
CA VAL A 19 25.53 -13.82 20.63
C VAL A 19 26.63 -13.44 19.66
N GLU A 20 27.89 -13.60 20.08
CA GLU A 20 29.04 -13.51 19.18
C GLU A 20 28.97 -14.70 18.21
N LYS A 21 29.09 -14.43 16.90
CA LYS A 21 29.05 -15.44 15.84
C LYS A 21 30.15 -16.48 16.09
N GLN A 22 29.74 -17.70 16.46
CA GLN A 22 30.69 -18.77 16.82
C GLN A 22 31.19 -19.55 15.60
N SER A 23 30.60 -19.35 14.42
CA SER A 23 31.03 -19.98 13.19
C SER A 23 31.36 -18.90 12.16
N GLY A 24 32.50 -18.99 11.48
CA GLY A 24 32.85 -18.12 10.35
C GLY A 24 32.01 -18.38 9.09
N GLN A 25 30.78 -18.85 9.25
CA GLN A 25 29.82 -19.10 8.19
C GLN A 25 28.79 -17.95 8.15
N GLU A 26 28.28 -17.65 6.95
CA GLU A 26 27.15 -16.74 6.80
C GLU A 26 25.90 -17.36 7.44
N GLU A 27 25.65 -16.98 8.69
CA GLU A 27 24.40 -17.30 9.39
C GLU A 27 23.31 -16.33 8.91
N PHE A 28 22.34 -16.86 8.17
CA PHE A 28 21.14 -16.12 7.76
C PHE A 28 20.24 -15.88 8.98
N SER A 29 20.32 -14.67 9.54
CA SER A 29 19.39 -14.24 10.58
C SER A 29 17.98 -14.11 9.97
N PRO A 30 16.92 -14.57 10.65
CA PRO A 30 15.54 -14.27 10.26
C PRO A 30 15.26 -12.75 10.17
N MET A 31 16.09 -11.92 10.82
CA MET A 31 16.02 -10.46 10.78
C MET A 31 16.87 -9.83 9.66
N ASN A 32 17.71 -10.62 8.98
CA ASN A 32 18.40 -10.24 7.74
C ASN A 32 17.86 -11.14 6.63
N PRO A 33 16.69 -10.80 6.06
CA PRO A 33 16.11 -11.62 5.03
C PRO A 33 17.09 -11.68 3.84
N PRO A 34 17.15 -12.80 3.09
CA PRO A 34 18.01 -12.93 1.92
C PRO A 34 17.88 -11.74 0.97
N GLU A 35 18.92 -11.43 0.21
CA GLU A 35 18.93 -10.32 -0.76
C GLU A 35 17.76 -10.39 -1.76
N ALA A 36 17.22 -11.59 -2.00
CA ALA A 36 15.98 -11.83 -2.75
C ALA A 36 14.71 -11.16 -2.16
N TYR A 37 14.76 -10.69 -0.91
CA TYR A 37 13.70 -9.97 -0.22
C TYR A 37 14.02 -8.49 -0.02
N ALA A 38 15.20 -8.02 -0.46
CA ALA A 38 15.45 -6.59 -0.54
C ALA A 38 14.46 -6.01 -1.57
N PRO A 39 13.72 -4.93 -1.25
CA PRO A 39 12.89 -4.28 -2.25
C PRO A 39 13.76 -3.90 -3.45
N PRO A 40 13.27 -4.03 -4.70
CA PRO A 40 14.06 -3.68 -5.87
C PRO A 40 14.58 -2.25 -5.69
N ALA A 41 15.90 -2.15 -5.53
CA ALA A 41 16.60 -0.90 -5.27
C ALA A 41 16.68 -0.09 -6.57
N MET A 42 15.55 0.43 -7.02
CA MET A 42 15.59 1.55 -7.95
C MET A 42 15.66 2.83 -7.13
N GLU A 43 16.61 3.68 -7.51
CA GLU A 43 16.72 5.00 -6.91
C GLU A 43 15.43 5.78 -7.21
N PRO A 44 14.78 6.36 -6.19
CA PRO A 44 13.60 7.17 -6.40
C PRO A 44 13.96 8.38 -7.27
N ILE A 45 13.16 8.61 -8.30
CA ILE A 45 13.35 9.73 -9.22
C ILE A 45 12.72 10.98 -8.59
N PRO A 46 13.44 12.12 -8.52
CA PRO A 46 12.86 13.38 -8.03
C PRO A 46 11.61 13.76 -8.81
N TYR A 47 10.62 14.35 -8.13
CA TYR A 47 9.33 14.72 -8.75
C TYR A 47 9.52 15.65 -9.96
N GLU A 48 10.48 16.57 -9.88
CA GLU A 48 10.80 17.53 -10.93
C GLU A 48 11.36 16.89 -12.20
N GLU A 49 11.91 15.67 -12.08
CA GLU A 49 12.48 14.91 -13.19
C GLU A 49 11.47 13.93 -13.81
N LEU A 50 10.29 13.77 -13.19
CA LEU A 50 9.21 12.95 -13.73
C LEU A 50 8.58 13.61 -14.97
N PRO A 51 8.23 12.84 -16.02
CA PRO A 51 7.40 13.32 -17.11
C PRO A 51 6.06 13.90 -16.61
N PRO A 52 5.47 14.91 -17.27
CA PRO A 52 4.25 15.57 -16.80
C PRO A 52 3.08 14.62 -16.50
N PHE A 53 2.96 13.54 -17.28
CA PHE A 53 1.94 12.52 -17.05
C PHE A 53 2.14 11.78 -15.71
N LEU A 54 3.37 11.43 -15.33
CA LEU A 54 3.65 10.78 -14.05
C LEU A 54 3.55 11.76 -12.88
N GLN A 55 3.93 13.03 -13.07
CA GLN A 55 3.70 14.09 -12.08
C GLN A 55 2.22 14.22 -11.73
N GLN A 56 1.36 14.19 -12.75
CA GLN A 56 -0.09 14.21 -12.54
C GLN A 56 -0.56 13.02 -11.68
N LEU A 57 -0.04 11.82 -11.92
CA LEU A 57 -0.41 10.64 -11.13
C LEU A 57 0.06 10.78 -9.67
N VAL A 58 1.27 11.28 -9.43
CA VAL A 58 1.78 11.58 -8.08
C VAL A 58 0.92 12.64 -7.37
N ASP A 59 0.47 13.68 -8.07
CA ASP A 59 -0.42 14.70 -7.50
C ASP A 59 -1.80 14.14 -7.13
N GLU A 60 -2.26 13.14 -7.87
CA GLU A 60 -3.47 12.39 -7.56
C GLU A 60 -3.26 11.48 -6.33
N HIS A 61 -2.10 10.83 -6.21
CA HIS A 61 -1.73 10.05 -5.02
C HIS A 61 -1.66 10.91 -3.76
N ASN A 62 -1.09 12.11 -3.85
CA ASN A 62 -1.01 13.02 -2.70
C ASN A 62 -2.41 13.38 -2.17
N ARG A 63 -3.37 13.65 -3.07
CA ARG A 63 -4.77 13.85 -2.69
C ARG A 63 -5.41 12.58 -2.14
N CYS A 64 -5.11 11.42 -2.73
CA CYS A 64 -5.59 10.13 -2.25
C CYS A 64 -5.12 9.85 -0.82
N ARG A 65 -3.85 10.15 -0.47
CA ARG A 65 -3.31 9.97 0.90
C ARG A 65 -4.11 10.74 1.95
N GLU A 66 -4.45 11.99 1.67
CA GLU A 66 -5.26 12.81 2.58
C GLU A 66 -6.66 12.20 2.81
N GLU A 67 -7.29 11.69 1.75
CA GLU A 67 -8.61 11.04 1.83
C GLU A 67 -8.55 9.69 2.54
N VAL A 68 -7.50 8.91 2.30
CA VAL A 68 -7.24 7.62 2.96
C VAL A 68 -7.01 7.82 4.46
N GLU A 69 -6.23 8.82 4.86
CA GLU A 69 -6.03 9.16 6.27
C GLU A 69 -7.35 9.59 6.93
N ALA A 70 -8.12 10.45 6.28
CA ALA A 70 -9.42 10.86 6.79
C ALA A 70 -10.38 9.67 6.95
N PHE A 71 -10.41 8.74 6.00
CA PHE A 71 -11.24 7.55 6.07
C PHE A 71 -10.80 6.57 7.17
N GLU A 72 -9.50 6.43 7.40
CA GLU A 72 -8.99 5.64 8.54
C GLU A 72 -9.50 6.21 9.88
N GLN A 73 -9.52 7.54 10.05
CA GLN A 73 -10.09 8.15 11.24
C GLN A 73 -11.59 7.88 11.38
N VAL A 74 -12.33 7.84 10.26
CA VAL A 74 -13.75 7.45 10.24
C VAL A 74 -13.93 6.01 10.70
N LEU A 75 -13.08 5.08 10.23
CA LEU A 75 -13.12 3.67 10.66
C LEU A 75 -12.80 3.52 12.15
N ASN A 76 -11.84 4.28 12.68
CA ASN A 76 -11.50 4.27 14.09
C ASN A 76 -12.67 4.80 14.94
N ARG A 77 -13.29 5.92 14.53
CA ARG A 77 -14.48 6.43 15.21
C ARG A 77 -15.63 5.44 15.15
N LEU A 78 -15.88 4.84 13.98
CA LEU A 78 -16.91 3.83 13.81
C LEU A 78 -16.71 2.62 14.75
N LYS A 79 -15.45 2.22 14.99
CA LYS A 79 -15.11 1.19 15.98
C LYS A 79 -15.49 1.57 17.41
N GLU A 80 -15.35 2.85 17.78
CA GLU A 80 -15.69 3.37 19.11
C GLU A 80 -17.20 3.57 19.30
N VAL A 81 -17.87 4.11 18.27
CA VAL A 81 -19.30 4.46 18.36
C VAL A 81 -20.24 3.30 18.01
N GLY A 82 -19.76 2.32 17.26
CA GLY A 82 -20.57 1.20 16.76
C GLY A 82 -21.65 1.68 15.80
N LEU A 83 -22.84 1.07 15.84
CA LEU A 83 -24.01 1.45 15.03
C LEU A 83 -24.82 2.63 15.60
N ARG A 84 -24.29 3.34 16.60
CA ARG A 84 -24.96 4.54 17.12
C ARG A 84 -24.94 5.62 16.03
N PRO A 85 -26.03 6.37 15.82
CA PRO A 85 -26.06 7.46 14.85
C PRO A 85 -24.94 8.46 15.11
N ASP A 86 -24.06 8.65 14.13
CA ASP A 86 -22.95 9.58 14.19
C ASP A 86 -22.78 10.25 12.83
N ARG A 87 -23.08 11.55 12.78
CA ARG A 87 -23.08 12.32 11.54
C ARG A 87 -21.71 12.41 10.90
N GLU A 88 -20.64 12.44 11.70
CA GLU A 88 -19.28 12.53 11.17
C GLU A 88 -18.88 11.21 10.51
N VAL A 89 -19.28 10.08 11.10
CA VAL A 89 -19.09 8.76 10.50
C VAL A 89 -19.87 8.64 9.19
N ASP A 90 -21.16 8.98 9.20
CA ASP A 90 -22.02 8.90 8.01
C ASP A 90 -21.48 9.75 6.85
N GLN A 91 -21.08 10.99 7.15
CA GLN A 91 -20.52 11.90 6.15
C GLN A 91 -19.13 11.44 5.67
N GLY A 92 -18.30 10.93 6.58
CA GLY A 92 -16.98 10.42 6.27
C GLY A 92 -17.01 9.20 5.35
N VAL A 93 -17.89 8.24 5.62
CA VAL A 93 -18.10 7.07 4.75
C VAL A 93 -18.58 7.51 3.37
N GLN A 94 -19.59 8.38 3.30
CA GLN A 94 -20.10 8.89 2.02
C GLN A 94 -19.05 9.66 1.23
N ARG A 95 -18.23 10.48 1.90
CA ARG A 95 -17.13 11.22 1.28
C ARG A 95 -16.12 10.28 0.66
N PHE A 96 -15.65 9.28 1.40
CA PHE A 96 -14.64 8.35 0.91
C PHE A 96 -15.14 7.54 -0.29
N PHE A 97 -16.34 6.95 -0.23
CA PHE A 97 -16.85 6.15 -1.35
C PHE A 97 -17.17 6.99 -2.59
N ARG A 98 -17.55 8.26 -2.41
CA ARG A 98 -17.63 9.21 -3.53
C ARG A 98 -16.24 9.51 -4.11
N PHE A 99 -15.25 9.76 -3.27
CA PHE A 99 -13.88 10.01 -3.71
C PHE A 99 -13.31 8.81 -4.47
N LEU A 100 -13.59 7.59 -4.00
CA LEU A 100 -13.22 6.35 -4.67
C LEU A 100 -13.78 6.27 -6.10
N ASP A 101 -15.07 6.56 -6.28
CA ASP A 101 -15.73 6.53 -7.59
C ASP A 101 -15.27 7.67 -8.52
N GLU A 102 -15.13 8.88 -7.98
CA GLU A 102 -14.85 10.08 -8.77
C GLU A 102 -13.35 10.33 -9.03
N ASN A 103 -12.45 9.72 -8.24
CA ASN A 103 -11.00 9.99 -8.31
C ASN A 103 -10.18 8.72 -8.45
N ILE A 104 -10.32 7.75 -7.53
CA ILE A 104 -9.47 6.54 -7.54
C ILE A 104 -9.79 5.67 -8.77
N VAL A 105 -11.06 5.37 -9.05
CA VAL A 105 -11.42 4.55 -10.22
C VAL A 105 -10.96 5.19 -11.54
N PRO A 106 -11.21 6.49 -11.80
CA PRO A 106 -10.66 7.16 -12.98
C PRO A 106 -9.12 7.19 -13.03
N HIS A 107 -8.45 7.27 -11.88
CA HIS A 107 -7.00 7.17 -11.78
C HIS A 107 -6.51 5.82 -12.30
N ASN A 108 -6.99 4.72 -11.72
CA ASN A 108 -6.63 3.36 -12.11
C ASN A 108 -6.89 3.11 -13.61
N ILE A 109 -8.03 3.59 -14.11
CA ILE A 109 -8.38 3.47 -15.54
C ILE A 109 -7.38 4.21 -16.45
N LYS A 110 -6.85 5.37 -16.02
CA LYS A 110 -5.83 6.09 -16.81
C LYS A 110 -4.55 5.28 -16.90
N GLU A 111 -4.13 4.67 -15.81
CA GLU A 111 -2.92 3.84 -15.77
C GLU A 111 -3.06 2.61 -16.63
N GLU A 112 -4.15 1.83 -16.44
CA GLU A 112 -4.46 0.62 -17.19
C GLU A 112 -4.60 0.88 -18.70
N LYS A 113 -5.07 2.06 -19.10
CA LYS A 113 -5.24 2.40 -20.53
C LYS A 113 -4.02 3.04 -21.18
N ARG A 114 -3.19 3.74 -20.40
CA ARG A 114 -2.12 4.60 -20.97
C ARG A 114 -0.72 4.20 -20.54
N LEU A 115 -0.52 3.87 -19.27
CA LEU A 115 0.79 3.61 -18.69
C LEU A 115 1.16 2.13 -18.77
N PHE A 116 0.26 1.27 -18.26
CA PHE A 116 0.52 -0.14 -18.07
C PHE A 116 0.74 -0.90 -19.39
N PRO A 117 -0.04 -0.69 -20.48
CA PRO A 117 0.15 -1.45 -21.71
C PRO A 117 1.55 -1.28 -22.35
N PRO A 118 2.06 -0.06 -22.62
CA PRO A 118 3.40 0.08 -23.18
C PRO A 118 4.48 -0.37 -22.20
N LEU A 119 4.30 -0.17 -20.90
CA LEU A 119 5.28 -0.59 -19.90
C LEU A 119 5.39 -2.12 -19.83
N GLN A 120 4.26 -2.83 -19.80
CA GLN A 120 4.21 -4.28 -19.81
C GLN A 120 4.98 -4.87 -20.99
N GLU A 121 4.75 -4.33 -22.20
CA GLU A 121 5.45 -4.77 -23.40
C GLU A 121 6.98 -4.60 -23.28
N ARG A 122 7.44 -3.47 -22.72
CA ARG A 122 8.87 -3.20 -22.56
C ARG A 122 9.51 -4.05 -21.47
N LEU A 123 8.84 -4.26 -20.34
CA LEU A 123 9.34 -5.10 -19.25
C LEU A 123 9.54 -6.55 -19.72
N LEU A 124 8.57 -7.10 -20.44
CA LEU A 124 8.69 -8.45 -21.00
C LEU A 124 9.85 -8.56 -21.99
N LYS A 125 10.03 -7.58 -22.89
CA LYS A 125 11.16 -7.55 -23.83
C LYS A 125 12.52 -7.39 -23.15
N ALA A 126 12.57 -6.67 -22.03
CA ALA A 126 13.78 -6.46 -21.26
C ALA A 126 14.12 -7.66 -20.34
N GLY A 127 13.24 -8.66 -20.24
CA GLY A 127 13.40 -9.76 -19.28
C GLY A 127 13.15 -9.35 -17.83
N GLU A 128 12.51 -8.19 -17.61
CA GLU A 128 12.16 -7.63 -16.28
C GLU A 128 10.83 -8.24 -15.80
N HIS A 129 10.82 -9.55 -15.64
CA HIS A 129 9.67 -10.32 -15.21
C HIS A 129 10.08 -11.47 -14.28
N SER A 130 9.10 -12.07 -13.62
CA SER A 130 9.32 -13.18 -12.70
C SER A 130 9.96 -14.39 -13.40
N LYS A 131 10.67 -15.22 -12.62
CA LYS A 131 11.27 -16.49 -13.07
C LYS A 131 10.30 -17.67 -12.97
N GLY A 132 9.03 -17.40 -12.68
CA GLY A 132 8.00 -18.41 -12.53
C GLY A 132 7.59 -19.04 -13.87
N PRO A 133 6.71 -20.05 -13.84
CA PRO A 133 6.21 -20.70 -15.05
C PRO A 133 5.40 -19.75 -15.95
N ALA A 134 4.80 -18.70 -15.37
CA ALA A 134 4.19 -17.59 -16.09
C ALA A 134 4.99 -16.31 -15.78
N ALA A 135 5.37 -15.58 -16.83
CA ALA A 135 6.04 -14.30 -16.68
C ALA A 135 5.04 -13.28 -16.11
N THR A 136 5.35 -12.77 -14.91
CA THR A 136 4.61 -11.69 -14.26
C THR A 136 5.54 -10.51 -14.02
N THR A 137 5.06 -9.30 -14.25
CA THR A 137 5.82 -8.06 -14.08
C THR A 137 5.27 -7.25 -12.91
N ALA A 138 5.87 -6.08 -12.66
CA ALA A 138 5.34 -5.11 -11.71
C ALA A 138 3.96 -4.56 -12.14
N VAL A 139 3.63 -4.53 -13.43
CA VAL A 139 2.33 -4.11 -13.94
C VAL A 139 1.25 -5.11 -13.52
N ASP A 140 1.49 -6.41 -13.73
CA ASP A 140 0.52 -7.46 -13.34
C ASP A 140 0.20 -7.40 -11.83
N MET A 141 1.21 -7.10 -11.00
CA MET A 141 1.02 -6.92 -9.56
C MET A 141 0.12 -5.73 -9.22
N LEU A 142 0.25 -4.60 -9.93
CA LEU A 142 -0.58 -3.41 -9.68
C LEU A 142 -2.01 -3.56 -10.20
N GLU A 143 -2.19 -4.20 -11.35
CA GLU A 143 -3.52 -4.55 -11.85
C GLU A 143 -4.25 -5.50 -10.87
N ASP A 144 -3.52 -6.45 -10.27
CA ASP A 144 -4.04 -7.28 -9.19
C ASP A 144 -4.41 -6.45 -7.94
N ASP A 145 -3.61 -5.45 -7.57
CA ASP A 145 -3.91 -4.54 -6.47
C ASP A 145 -5.17 -3.70 -6.77
N HIS A 146 -5.39 -3.25 -8.01
CA HIS A 146 -6.64 -2.57 -8.43
C HIS A 146 -7.86 -3.47 -8.24
N ILE A 147 -7.77 -4.73 -8.63
CA ILE A 147 -8.88 -5.70 -8.47
C ILE A 147 -9.17 -5.91 -6.98
N LYS A 148 -8.14 -6.15 -6.17
CA LYS A 148 -8.28 -6.34 -4.72
C LYS A 148 -8.85 -5.12 -4.03
N LEU A 149 -8.44 -3.92 -4.45
CA LEU A 149 -8.98 -2.66 -3.96
C LEU A 149 -10.49 -2.59 -4.18
N MET A 150 -10.96 -2.89 -5.39
CA MET A 150 -12.40 -2.88 -5.71
C MET A 150 -13.17 -3.94 -4.91
N GLN A 151 -12.58 -5.11 -4.69
CA GLN A 151 -13.18 -6.16 -3.86
C GLN A 151 -13.32 -5.72 -2.40
N LEU A 152 -12.26 -5.16 -1.81
CA LEU A 152 -12.27 -4.65 -0.44
C LEU A 152 -13.27 -3.50 -0.28
N ALA A 153 -13.31 -2.58 -1.24
CA ALA A 153 -14.28 -1.48 -1.27
C ALA A 153 -15.72 -2.01 -1.31
N ALA A 154 -16.01 -2.96 -2.19
CA ALA A 154 -17.33 -3.55 -2.31
C ALA A 154 -17.75 -4.28 -1.03
N VAL A 155 -16.87 -5.08 -0.42
CA VAL A 155 -17.18 -5.78 0.84
C VAL A 155 -17.39 -4.79 1.98
N THR A 156 -16.50 -3.81 2.13
CA THR A 156 -16.60 -2.76 3.16
C THR A 156 -17.93 -2.03 3.05
N PHE A 157 -18.27 -1.50 1.86
CA PHE A 157 -19.51 -0.77 1.62
C PHE A 157 -20.74 -1.60 1.95
N ASN A 158 -20.80 -2.83 1.43
CA ASN A 158 -21.95 -3.70 1.62
C ASN A 158 -22.09 -4.15 3.07
N PHE A 159 -21.01 -4.42 3.78
CA PHE A 159 -21.06 -4.85 5.18
C PHE A 159 -21.43 -3.70 6.11
N LEU A 160 -20.95 -2.48 5.87
CA LEU A 160 -21.42 -1.29 6.60
C LEU A 160 -22.93 -1.11 6.46
N ALA A 161 -23.45 -1.25 5.23
CA ALA A 161 -24.88 -1.17 4.98
C ALA A 161 -25.66 -2.33 5.62
N LEU A 162 -25.13 -3.55 5.54
CA LEU A 162 -25.77 -4.75 6.07
C LEU A 162 -25.82 -4.74 7.60
N ALA A 163 -24.72 -4.35 8.26
CA ALA A 163 -24.62 -4.30 9.72
C ALA A 163 -25.75 -3.45 10.33
N ALA A 164 -26.09 -2.32 9.72
CA ALA A 164 -27.18 -1.45 10.17
C ALA A 164 -28.60 -2.04 9.99
N ARG A 165 -28.74 -3.12 9.20
CA ARG A 165 -30.04 -3.71 8.81
C ARG A 165 -30.29 -5.10 9.39
N LEU A 166 -29.27 -5.74 9.96
CA LEU A 166 -29.42 -7.06 10.55
C LEU A 166 -30.30 -6.99 11.82
N PRO A 167 -31.19 -7.96 12.04
CA PRO A 167 -32.11 -7.94 13.19
C PRO A 167 -31.45 -8.41 14.49
N ASP A 168 -30.44 -9.26 14.40
CA ASP A 168 -29.75 -9.86 15.54
C ASP A 168 -28.52 -9.02 15.96
N PRO A 169 -28.44 -8.54 17.21
CA PRO A 169 -27.34 -7.69 17.66
C PRO A 169 -25.95 -8.32 17.56
N THR A 170 -25.83 -9.64 17.73
CA THR A 170 -24.54 -10.32 17.58
C THR A 170 -24.10 -10.31 16.12
N SER A 171 -25.02 -10.59 15.20
CA SER A 171 -24.78 -10.54 13.76
C SER A 171 -24.45 -9.12 13.28
N GLN A 172 -25.12 -8.10 13.84
CA GLN A 172 -24.78 -6.70 13.60
C GLN A 172 -23.33 -6.39 13.98
N ALA A 173 -22.92 -6.76 15.20
CA ALA A 173 -21.58 -6.50 15.71
C ALA A 173 -20.50 -7.22 14.89
N LEU A 174 -20.69 -8.49 14.58
CA LEU A 174 -19.75 -9.27 13.76
C LEU A 174 -19.62 -8.73 12.34
N THR A 175 -20.73 -8.32 11.73
CA THR A 175 -20.72 -7.76 10.38
C THR A 175 -20.04 -6.39 10.36
N LEU A 176 -20.27 -5.56 11.39
CA LEU A 176 -19.61 -4.27 11.53
C LEU A 176 -18.10 -4.44 11.73
N ASP A 177 -17.68 -5.35 12.61
CA ASP A 177 -16.25 -5.63 12.85
C ASP A 177 -15.56 -6.09 11.56
N ALA A 178 -16.18 -7.02 10.82
CA ALA A 178 -15.70 -7.44 9.51
C ALA A 178 -15.61 -6.25 8.53
N ALA A 179 -16.61 -5.36 8.50
CA ALA A 179 -16.58 -4.18 7.64
C ALA A 179 -15.39 -3.25 7.97
N ILE A 180 -15.13 -3.01 9.25
CA ILE A 180 -14.02 -2.17 9.71
C ILE A 180 -12.68 -2.79 9.34
N GLU A 181 -12.51 -4.10 9.53
CA GLU A 181 -11.26 -4.79 9.20
C GLU A 181 -11.01 -4.85 7.68
N GLN A 182 -12.04 -5.06 6.86
CA GLN A 182 -11.89 -4.93 5.40
C GLN A 182 -11.59 -3.48 4.98
N GLY A 183 -12.20 -2.49 5.63
CA GLY A 183 -11.91 -1.07 5.38
C GLY A 183 -10.47 -0.71 5.73
N ARG A 184 -9.92 -1.27 6.82
CA ARG A 184 -8.51 -1.09 7.19
C ARG A 184 -7.56 -1.78 6.22
N ALA A 185 -7.88 -3.00 5.79
CA ALA A 185 -7.10 -3.68 4.75
C ALA A 185 -7.09 -2.88 3.44
N MET A 186 -8.20 -2.23 3.09
CA MET A 186 -8.29 -1.34 1.93
C MET A 186 -7.38 -0.10 2.06
N VAL A 187 -7.39 0.55 3.23
CA VAL A 187 -6.52 1.69 3.56
C VAL A 187 -5.04 1.31 3.40
N GLU A 188 -4.64 0.17 3.97
CA GLU A 188 -3.26 -0.31 3.87
C GLU A 188 -2.87 -0.70 2.44
N LEU A 189 -3.78 -1.33 1.70
CA LEU A 189 -3.56 -1.66 0.30
C LEU A 189 -3.32 -0.39 -0.53
N LEU A 190 -4.13 0.66 -0.36
CA LEU A 190 -3.96 1.93 -1.06
C LEU A 190 -2.59 2.57 -0.76
N ARG A 191 -2.17 2.57 0.51
CA ARG A 191 -0.84 3.09 0.91
C ARG A 191 0.28 2.31 0.24
N LEU A 192 0.21 0.99 0.29
CA LEU A 192 1.22 0.11 -0.30
C LEU A 192 1.26 0.21 -1.83
N HIS A 193 0.09 0.31 -2.46
CA HIS A 193 -0.07 0.44 -3.90
C HIS A 193 0.58 1.73 -4.43
N MET A 194 0.23 2.89 -3.86
CA MET A 194 0.86 4.18 -4.22
C MET A 194 2.38 4.15 -3.98
N PHE A 195 2.82 3.51 -2.90
CA PHE A 195 4.25 3.35 -2.62
C PHE A 195 4.96 2.53 -3.71
N ARG A 196 4.36 1.40 -4.13
CA ARG A 196 4.91 0.55 -5.20
C ARG A 196 4.94 1.27 -6.54
N GLU A 197 3.93 2.06 -6.84
CA GLU A 197 3.90 2.86 -8.07
C GLU A 197 5.04 3.85 -8.10
N GLU A 198 5.14 4.69 -7.07
CA GLU A 198 6.12 5.77 -7.04
C GLU A 198 7.57 5.27 -6.96
N ASN A 199 7.81 4.14 -6.28
CA ASN A 199 9.16 3.65 -6.02
C ASN A 199 9.58 2.51 -6.96
N VAL A 200 8.66 1.90 -7.71
CA VAL A 200 8.96 0.79 -8.61
C VAL A 200 8.42 1.07 -10.01
N VAL A 201 7.12 1.30 -10.19
CA VAL A 201 6.55 1.36 -11.54
C VAL A 201 6.87 2.66 -12.27
N PHE A 202 6.86 3.81 -11.58
CA PHE A 202 7.20 5.09 -12.20
C PHE A 202 8.68 5.17 -12.61
N PRO A 203 9.66 4.71 -11.81
CA PRO A 203 11.04 4.64 -12.28
C PRO A 203 11.23 3.65 -13.44
N LEU A 204 10.53 2.50 -13.45
CA LEU A 204 10.53 1.58 -14.61
C LEU A 204 9.94 2.27 -15.84
N ALA A 205 8.89 3.08 -15.65
CA ALA A 205 8.24 3.81 -16.72
C ALA A 205 9.17 4.86 -17.33
N VAL A 206 9.91 5.61 -16.50
CA VAL A 206 10.94 6.54 -16.98
C VAL A 206 12.06 5.80 -17.70
N LYS A 207 12.52 4.65 -17.18
CA LYS A 207 13.58 3.85 -17.80
C LYS A 207 13.17 3.30 -19.18
N TYR A 208 11.93 2.86 -19.34
CA TYR A 208 11.53 2.03 -20.49
C TYR A 208 10.53 2.64 -21.47
N VAL A 209 9.71 3.62 -21.05
CA VAL A 209 8.62 4.18 -21.86
C VAL A 209 8.51 5.71 -21.83
N GLN A 210 9.55 6.42 -21.38
CA GLN A 210 9.53 7.88 -21.28
C GLN A 210 9.13 8.58 -22.59
N ALA A 211 9.57 8.09 -23.74
CA ALA A 211 9.26 8.68 -25.04
C ALA A 211 7.75 8.57 -25.37
N GLU A 212 7.14 7.43 -25.06
CA GLU A 212 5.72 7.18 -25.26
C GLU A 212 4.83 8.01 -24.33
N LEU A 213 5.31 8.28 -23.11
CA LEU A 213 4.63 9.15 -22.14
C LEU A 213 4.63 10.62 -22.59
N LEU A 214 5.70 11.08 -23.25
CA LEU A 214 5.80 12.44 -23.79
C LEU A 214 5.02 12.63 -25.10
N ALA A 215 4.91 11.60 -25.94
CA ALA A 215 4.25 11.68 -27.24
C ALA A 215 2.71 11.71 -27.19
N LYS A 216 2.12 11.42 -26.02
CA LYS A 216 0.66 11.36 -25.80
C LYS A 216 0.17 12.35 -24.74
N ALA A 217 1.03 13.25 -24.25
CA ALA A 217 0.66 14.36 -23.37
C ALA A 217 0.08 15.52 -24.20
#